data_AF-A0A699QK90-F1
#
_entry.id   AF-A0A699QK90-F1
#
_cell.length_a   1.000
_cell.length_b   1.000
_cell.length_c   1.000
_cell.angle_alpha   90.00
_cell.angle_beta   90.00
_cell.angle_gamma   90.00
#
_symmetry.space_group_name_H-M   'P 1'
#
loop_
_entity.id
_entity.type
_entity.pdbx_description
1 polymer ?
#
loop_
_entity_poly.entity_id
_entity_poly.type
_entity_poly.pdbx_seq_one_letter_code
_entity_poly.pdbx_strand_id
1 'polypeptide(L)'
;MSTSEAPAMTLAAIRQLVADSVTAALEAQSANMANADNTNRNPELKEAPVARKYSYKEFMSCQPFNLKGSEGAVGLIRWFERTELVFSRSNCTEDC
;
A
#
# COMPACT_ATOMS: atom_id res chain seq x y z
N MET A 1 14.76 49.55 22.42
CA MET A 1 14.73 48.16 22.90
C MET A 1 13.86 47.40 21.92
N SER A 2 14.46 46.70 20.95
CA SER A 2 13.74 46.03 19.87
C SER A 2 13.46 44.60 20.29
N THR A 3 12.20 44.29 20.58
CA THR A 3 11.75 42.93 20.87
C THR A 3 11.69 42.17 19.54
N SER A 4 12.58 41.21 19.37
CA SER A 4 12.53 40.23 18.28
C SER A 4 11.38 39.27 18.56
N GLU A 5 10.24 39.45 17.90
CA GLU A 5 9.17 38.46 17.91
C GLU A 5 9.65 37.19 17.19
N ALA A 6 9.81 36.10 17.95
CA ALA A 6 10.01 34.78 17.37
C ALA A 6 8.75 34.40 16.57
N PRO A 7 8.88 33.82 15.36
CA PRO A 7 7.72 33.44 14.57
C PRO A 7 6.86 32.44 15.36
N ALA A 8 5.65 32.86 15.75
CA ALA A 8 4.68 31.95 16.33
C ALA A 8 4.29 30.93 15.25
N MET A 9 4.82 29.71 15.32
CA MET A 9 4.41 28.62 14.43
C MET A 9 2.92 28.36 14.65
N THR A 10 2.12 28.80 13.69
CA THR A 10 0.68 28.62 13.73
C THR A 10 0.32 27.17 13.38
N LEU A 11 -0.83 26.70 13.86
CA LEU A 11 -1.37 25.39 13.48
C LEU A 11 -1.52 25.24 11.96
N ALA A 12 -1.76 26.35 11.24
CA ALA A 12 -1.81 26.37 9.78
C ALA A 12 -0.45 26.05 9.15
N ALA A 13 0.63 26.63 9.65
CA ALA A 13 1.99 26.35 9.18
C ALA A 13 2.37 24.89 9.39
N ILE A 14 1.99 24.29 10.53
CA ILE A 14 2.22 22.87 10.81
C ILE A 14 1.44 21.99 9.83
N ARG A 15 0.16 22.28 9.58
CA ARG A 15 -0.66 21.53 8.62
C ARG A 15 -0.10 21.61 7.20
N GLN A 16 0.40 22.77 6.82
CA GLN A 16 1.00 23.00 5.51
C GLN A 16 2.31 22.22 5.35
N LEU A 17 3.18 22.24 6.36
CA LEU A 17 4.40 21.43 6.39
C LEU A 17 4.10 19.93 6.23
N VAL A 18 3.06 19.43 6.91
CA VAL A 18 2.64 18.02 6.78
C VAL A 18 2.16 17.73 5.36
N ALA A 19 1.31 18.57 4.79
CA ALA A 19 0.84 18.39 3.42
C ALA A 19 2.00 18.38 2.41
N ASP A 20 2.92 19.34 2.51
CA ASP A 20 4.08 19.45 1.64
C ASP A 20 4.99 18.22 1.75
N SER A 21 5.19 17.70 2.96
CA SER A 21 6.00 16.50 3.19
C SER A 21 5.38 15.24 2.58
N VAL A 22 4.06 15.09 2.66
CA VAL A 22 3.33 13.95 2.06
C VAL A 22 3.38 14.02 0.54
N THR A 23 3.17 15.21 -0.04
CA THR A 23 3.30 15.42 -1.48
C THR A 23 4.72 15.10 -1.96
N ALA A 24 5.75 15.59 -1.28
CA ALA A 24 7.14 15.31 -1.65
C ALA A 24 7.48 13.82 -1.57
N ALA A 25 6.99 13.10 -0.56
CA ALA A 25 7.19 11.66 -0.43
C ALA A 25 6.50 10.86 -1.55
N LEU A 26 5.29 11.27 -1.96
CA LEU A 26 4.55 10.62 -3.04
C LEU A 26 5.25 10.81 -4.40
N GLU A 27 5.73 12.03 -4.68
CA GLU A 27 6.51 12.33 -5.89
C GLU A 27 7.81 11.51 -5.93
N ALA A 28 8.52 11.42 -4.79
CA ALA A 28 9.73 10.61 -4.68
C ALA A 28 9.45 9.11 -4.89
N GLN A 29 8.34 8.60 -4.37
CA GLN A 29 7.92 7.21 -4.61
C GLN A 29 7.60 6.97 -6.10
N SER A 30 6.89 7.90 -6.74
CA SER A 30 6.57 7.83 -8.18
C SER A 30 7.83 7.80 -9.04
N ALA A 31 8.79 8.68 -8.78
CA ALA A 31 10.07 8.71 -9.47
C ALA A 31 10.90 7.43 -9.27
N ASN A 32 10.84 6.82 -8.08
CA ASN A 32 11.48 5.54 -7.81
C ASN A 32 10.81 4.36 -8.52
N MET A 33 9.49 4.37 -8.68
CA MET A 33 8.82 3.33 -9.49
C MET A 33 9.21 3.42 -10.97
N ALA A 34 9.40 4.63 -11.50
CA ALA A 34 9.83 4.84 -12.88
C ALA A 34 11.29 4.43 -13.14
N ASN A 35 12.18 4.50 -12.12
CA ASN A 35 13.57 4.07 -12.27
C ASN A 35 13.76 2.55 -12.15
N ALA A 36 12.87 1.85 -11.44
CA ALA A 36 12.89 0.39 -11.35
C ALA A 36 12.63 -0.27 -12.72
N ASP A 37 11.85 0.38 -13.59
CA ASP A 37 11.52 -0.12 -14.94
C ASP A 37 12.70 -0.05 -15.92
N ASN A 38 13.75 0.74 -15.64
CA ASN A 38 14.86 0.96 -16.58
C ASN A 38 16.14 0.14 -16.28
N THR A 39 16.22 -0.57 -15.14
CA THR A 39 17.47 -1.21 -14.69
C THR A 39 17.53 -2.73 -14.92
N ASN A 40 16.50 -3.38 -15.47
CA ASN A 40 16.53 -4.82 -15.75
C ASN A 40 16.18 -5.15 -17.20
N ARG A 41 17.18 -5.04 -18.09
CA ARG A 41 17.13 -5.59 -19.44
C ARG A 41 17.61 -7.05 -19.44
N ASN A 42 16.92 -7.92 -18.71
CA ASN A 42 16.94 -9.36 -18.96
C ASN A 42 15.70 -9.73 -19.80
N PRO A 43 15.83 -10.25 -21.04
CA PRO A 43 14.68 -10.57 -21.89
C PRO A 43 13.82 -11.74 -21.40
N GLU A 44 14.27 -12.51 -20.41
CA GLU A 44 13.70 -13.82 -20.08
C GLU A 44 12.82 -13.87 -18.81
N LEU A 45 12.55 -12.72 -18.17
CA LEU A 45 11.65 -12.64 -17.02
C LEU A 45 10.64 -11.50 -17.20
N LYS A 46 9.91 -11.54 -18.31
CA LYS A 46 8.78 -10.66 -18.58
C LYS A 46 7.49 -11.45 -18.67
N GLU A 47 7.06 -11.95 -17.53
CA GLU A 47 5.68 -11.72 -17.16
C GLU A 47 5.76 -10.81 -15.94
N ALA A 48 5.43 -9.52 -16.12
CA ALA A 48 4.90 -8.77 -14.98
C ALA A 48 3.86 -9.70 -14.34
N PRO A 49 3.86 -9.94 -13.02
CA PRO A 49 2.92 -10.89 -12.44
C PRO A 49 1.55 -10.43 -12.91
N VAL A 50 0.98 -11.17 -13.86
CA VAL A 50 -0.31 -10.85 -14.43
C VAL A 50 -1.19 -10.89 -13.21
N ALA A 51 -1.74 -9.74 -12.81
CA ALA A 51 -2.58 -9.66 -11.64
C ALA A 51 -3.68 -10.70 -11.84
N ARG A 52 -3.50 -11.86 -11.20
CA ARG A 52 -4.22 -13.07 -11.55
C ARG A 52 -5.67 -12.76 -11.21
N LYS A 53 -6.55 -12.85 -12.20
CA LYS A 53 -7.97 -12.56 -12.00
C LYS A 53 -8.56 -13.67 -11.14
N TYR A 54 -8.37 -13.57 -9.83
CA TYR A 54 -9.07 -14.40 -8.87
C TYR A 54 -10.53 -14.02 -8.89
N SER A 55 -11.39 -14.97 -9.26
CA SER A 55 -12.83 -14.79 -9.18
C SER A 55 -13.26 -14.80 -7.71
N TYR A 56 -14.39 -14.14 -7.42
CA TYR A 56 -15.00 -14.20 -6.09
C TYR A 56 -15.30 -15.63 -5.65
N LYS A 57 -15.60 -16.54 -6.59
CA LYS A 57 -15.85 -17.96 -6.30
C LYS A 57 -14.60 -18.66 -5.77
N GLU A 58 -13.44 -18.43 -6.40
CA GLU A 58 -12.17 -19.00 -5.98
C GLU A 58 -11.68 -18.40 -4.65
N PHE A 59 -11.95 -17.11 -4.42
CA PHE A 59 -11.73 -16.50 -3.11
C PHE A 59 -12.54 -17.21 -2.01
N MET A 60 -13.84 -17.42 -2.25
CA MET A 60 -14.72 -18.05 -1.26
C MET A 60 -14.42 -19.54 -1.05
N SER A 61 -13.89 -20.26 -2.05
CA SER A 61 -13.47 -21.66 -1.87
C SER A 61 -12.25 -21.82 -0.98
N CYS A 62 -11.44 -20.77 -0.80
CA CYS A 62 -10.34 -20.73 0.17
C CYS A 62 -10.83 -20.54 1.62
N GLN A 63 -12.13 -20.42 1.83
CA GLN A 63 -12.76 -20.22 3.14
C GLN A 63 -12.16 -19.03 3.92
N PRO A 64 -12.31 -17.80 3.40
CA PRO A 64 -11.75 -16.62 4.01
C PRO A 64 -12.41 -16.37 5.38
N PHE A 65 -11.64 -15.76 6.28
CA PHE A 65 -12.18 -15.36 7.58
C PHE A 65 -13.25 -14.27 7.42
N ASN A 66 -14.26 -14.27 8.27
CA ASN A 66 -15.26 -13.20 8.28
C ASN A 66 -14.74 -11.99 9.06
N LEU A 67 -14.84 -10.79 8.46
CA LEU A 67 -14.63 -9.53 9.17
C LEU A 67 -15.87 -9.20 10.00
N LYS A 68 -15.69 -8.94 11.30
CA LYS A 68 -16.77 -8.42 12.14
C LYS A 68 -16.81 -6.90 12.01
N GLY A 69 -17.99 -6.34 11.74
CA GLY A 69 -18.18 -4.90 11.51
C GLY A 69 -17.83 -3.98 12.68
N SER A 70 -17.50 -4.52 13.85
CA SER A 70 -17.14 -3.76 15.05
C SER A 70 -15.64 -3.48 15.20
N GLU A 71 -14.78 -4.05 14.35
CA GLU A 71 -13.32 -4.02 14.57
C GLU A 71 -12.59 -2.83 13.92
N GLY A 72 -13.29 -2.01 13.12
CA GLY A 72 -12.74 -0.79 12.51
C GLY A 72 -11.53 -1.04 11.60
N ALA A 73 -10.66 -0.04 11.45
CA ALA A 73 -9.47 -0.12 10.60
C ALA A 73 -8.49 -1.22 11.05
N VAL A 74 -8.35 -1.43 12.36
CA VAL A 74 -7.46 -2.46 12.92
C VAL A 74 -7.96 -3.87 12.56
N GLY A 75 -9.27 -4.11 12.65
CA GLY A 75 -9.87 -5.35 12.20
C GLY A 75 -9.70 -5.60 10.71
N LEU A 76 -9.85 -4.53 9.91
CA LEU A 76 -9.68 -4.61 8.47
C LEU A 76 -8.25 -5.00 8.08
N ILE A 77 -7.24 -4.36 8.68
CA ILE A 77 -5.82 -4.69 8.45
C ILE A 77 -5.54 -6.15 8.82
N ARG A 78 -5.98 -6.57 10.01
CA ARG A 78 -5.79 -7.94 10.49
C ARG A 78 -6.51 -8.98 9.62
N TRP A 79 -7.65 -8.61 9.05
CA TRP A 79 -8.38 -9.45 8.10
C TRP A 79 -7.60 -9.64 6.80
N PHE A 80 -7.05 -8.55 6.23
CA PHE A 80 -6.19 -8.62 5.04
C PHE A 80 -4.99 -9.56 5.25
N GLU A 81 -4.22 -9.36 6.32
CA GLU A 81 -3.06 -10.20 6.65
C GLU A 81 -3.43 -11.69 6.76
N ARG A 82 -4.61 -11.98 7.36
CA ARG A 82 -5.08 -13.35 7.52
C ARG A 82 -5.57 -13.95 6.20
N THR A 83 -6.20 -13.16 5.33
CA THR A 83 -6.57 -13.64 3.99
C THR A 83 -5.34 -13.91 3.13
N GLU A 84 -4.31 -13.08 3.17
CA GLU A 84 -3.03 -13.31 2.48
C GLU A 84 -2.34 -14.59 2.96
N LEU A 85 -2.39 -14.86 4.28
CA LEU A 85 -1.87 -16.11 4.84
C LEU A 85 -2.68 -17.34 4.36
N VAL A 86 -4.00 -17.22 4.25
CA VAL A 86 -4.83 -18.31 3.70
C VAL A 86 -4.46 -18.57 2.25
N PHE A 87 -4.28 -17.53 1.43
CA PHE A 87 -3.85 -17.66 0.04
C PHE A 87 -2.49 -18.33 -0.11
N SER A 88 -1.49 -17.94 0.69
CA SER A 88 -0.15 -18.57 0.64
C SER A 88 -0.14 -20.04 1.06
N ARG A 89 -1.09 -20.46 1.90
CA ARG A 89 -1.18 -21.83 2.42
C ARG A 89 -2.13 -22.72 1.63
N SER A 90 -3.16 -22.15 1.02
CA SER A 90 -3.99 -22.87 0.07
C SER A 90 -3.11 -23.15 -1.14
N ASN A 91 -2.85 -24.42 -1.44
CA ASN A 91 -2.22 -24.83 -2.70
C ASN A 91 -3.14 -24.55 -3.91
N CYS A 92 -3.83 -23.41 -3.93
CA CYS A 92 -4.54 -22.95 -5.09
C CYS A 92 -3.49 -22.71 -6.16
N THR A 93 -3.30 -23.74 -6.99
CA THR A 93 -2.33 -23.73 -8.05
C THR A 93 -2.63 -22.55 -8.97
N GLU A 94 -1.54 -21.99 -9.48
CA GLU A 94 -1.54 -21.16 -10.68
C GLU A 94 -2.02 -21.98 -11.87
N ASP A 95 -3.31 -22.28 -11.93
CA ASP A 95 -3.98 -22.54 -13.20
C ASP A 95 -3.77 -21.30 -14.08
N CYS A 96 -2.94 -21.53 -15.11
CA CYS A 96 -2.52 -20.62 -16.16
C CYS A 96 -3.68 -20.25 -17.10
#